data_AF-A0A2S2PWL8-F1
#
_entry.id   AF-A0A2S2PWL8-F1
#
_cell.length_a   1.000
_cell.length_b   1.000
_cell.length_c   1.000
_cell.angle_alpha   90.00
_cell.angle_beta   90.00
_cell.angle_gamma   90.00
#
_symmetry.space_group_name_H-M   'P 1'
#
loop_
_entity.id
_entity.type
_entity.pdbx_description
1 polymer ?
#
loop_
_entity_poly.entity_id
_entity_poly.type
_entity_poly.pdbx_seq_one_letter_code
_entity_poly.pdbx_strand_id
1 'polypeptide(L)'
;MDSPLTGSTQINYLTMTTEDGIIKGGRSTSWACKIHPVFNLFTSIVCVTLTCSAMFMFFEVSPGSELSSVVLLVALSWACGKVAGMLYLPPLLGMLLAGLVLRNTGHYTVDVHSNRFQPYIINLREVALAVLLIASGLSLDASMLRKLRFVVFQLAILPCITETVAAAVVTHYLFGLPWIWGILLGCILSPVSSAVILPALLDFKQRGLGEDKGIITLVMAACSFDDIFCISAFGVCLSIIFSQGSWETNAMQGPMEIAIGIGIGLILGVAVGFVPHKCEQNLTVKRMYLLTVSGVLLTFGSKMIEYPGAGPLAIMTAAFVAAIFWKKTNSFSENVEIMSNNLWDFLEPLLFA
;
A
#
# COMPACT_ATOMS: atom_id res chain seq x y z
N MET A 1 12.28 8.02 -52.82
CA MET A 1 13.73 7.81 -53.00
C MET A 1 14.41 8.37 -51.76
N ASP A 2 14.14 7.86 -50.57
CA ASP A 2 14.43 6.50 -50.08
C ASP A 2 15.88 6.09 -50.33
N SER A 3 16.68 6.29 -49.29
CA SER A 3 17.85 5.46 -48.97
C SER A 3 17.96 5.40 -47.44
N PRO A 4 18.48 4.29 -46.89
CA PRO A 4 17.77 3.55 -45.83
C PRO A 4 18.22 3.89 -44.40
N LEU A 5 17.25 3.81 -43.48
CA LEU A 5 17.46 3.64 -42.04
C LEU A 5 18.13 2.29 -41.78
N THR A 6 19.46 2.25 -41.75
CA THR A 6 20.23 1.11 -41.23
C THR A 6 20.75 1.42 -39.84
N GLY A 7 20.39 0.57 -38.87
CA GLY A 7 21.05 0.50 -37.57
C GLY A 7 20.11 0.50 -36.37
N SER A 8 19.08 -0.36 -36.33
CA SER A 8 18.40 -0.67 -35.07
C SER A 8 19.34 -1.52 -34.21
N THR A 9 20.07 -0.90 -33.29
CA THR A 9 20.88 -1.60 -32.29
C THR A 9 19.94 -2.36 -31.36
N GLN A 10 19.85 -3.68 -31.54
CA GLN A 10 19.11 -4.58 -30.64
C GLN A 10 19.83 -4.61 -29.29
N ILE A 11 19.18 -4.09 -28.26
CA ILE A 11 19.68 -4.16 -26.88
C ILE A 11 19.36 -5.55 -26.34
N ASN A 12 20.38 -6.28 -25.90
CA ASN A 12 20.18 -7.59 -25.29
C ASN A 12 19.71 -7.40 -23.83
N TYR A 13 18.39 -7.51 -23.61
CA TYR A 13 17.72 -7.12 -22.35
C TYR A 13 18.10 -7.98 -21.14
N LEU A 14 18.77 -9.12 -21.33
CA LEU A 14 19.23 -10.01 -20.26
C LEU A 14 20.61 -9.64 -19.70
N THR A 15 21.44 -8.93 -20.47
CA THR A 15 22.82 -8.60 -20.07
C THR A 15 23.14 -7.11 -20.06
N MET A 16 22.24 -6.25 -20.57
CA MET A 16 22.49 -4.80 -20.73
C MET A 16 23.85 -4.51 -21.42
N THR A 17 24.20 -5.28 -22.44
CA THR A 17 25.41 -5.06 -23.26
C THR A 17 25.03 -4.82 -24.72
N THR A 18 25.58 -3.77 -25.33
CA THR A 18 25.68 -3.66 -26.79
C THR A 18 26.80 -4.60 -27.30
N GLU A 19 26.81 -4.91 -28.61
CA GLU A 19 27.80 -5.80 -29.24
C GLU A 19 29.26 -5.42 -28.97
N ASP A 20 29.52 -4.18 -28.53
CA ASP A 20 30.85 -3.68 -28.20
C ASP A 20 31.30 -3.95 -26.73
N GLY A 21 30.49 -4.60 -25.89
CA GLY A 21 30.88 -5.01 -24.53
C GLY A 21 31.12 -3.88 -23.52
N ILE A 22 30.83 -2.62 -23.87
CA ILE A 22 31.04 -1.47 -22.99
C ILE A 22 29.76 -1.18 -22.19
N ILE A 23 29.80 -1.41 -20.88
CA ILE A 23 28.76 -1.01 -19.92
C ILE A 23 28.77 0.53 -19.79
N LYS A 24 27.89 1.23 -20.52
CA LYS A 24 27.66 2.66 -20.28
C LYS A 24 26.76 2.82 -19.06
N GLY A 25 27.36 3.18 -17.92
CA GLY A 25 26.62 3.49 -16.69
C GLY A 25 27.35 3.27 -15.36
N GLY A 26 28.61 2.83 -15.36
CA GLY A 26 29.39 2.66 -14.14
C GLY A 26 29.75 3.99 -13.48
N ARG A 27 28.89 4.54 -12.60
CA ARG A 27 29.31 5.54 -11.62
C ARG A 27 30.34 4.87 -10.70
N SER A 28 31.58 5.38 -10.70
CA SER A 28 32.57 5.04 -9.67
C SER A 28 31.98 5.43 -8.31
N THR A 29 31.54 4.45 -7.53
CA THR A 29 31.01 4.69 -6.18
C THR A 29 32.19 4.86 -5.24
N SER A 30 32.34 6.07 -4.69
CA SER A 30 33.34 6.39 -3.65
C SER A 30 33.27 5.36 -2.50
N TRP A 31 34.41 5.06 -1.88
CA TRP A 31 34.49 4.14 -0.72
C TRP A 31 33.52 4.53 0.40
N ALA A 32 33.24 5.83 0.55
CA ALA A 32 32.22 6.36 1.47
C ALA A 32 30.79 5.87 1.15
N CYS A 33 30.43 5.66 -0.12
CA CYS A 33 29.13 5.09 -0.51
C CYS A 33 29.01 3.59 -0.19
N LYS A 34 30.11 2.85 -0.07
CA LYS A 34 30.08 1.42 0.32
C LYS A 34 29.86 1.23 1.83
N ILE A 35 30.31 2.17 2.67
CA ILE A 35 30.10 2.15 4.13
C ILE A 35 28.79 2.85 4.52
N HIS A 36 28.20 3.62 3.61
CA HIS A 36 26.89 4.27 3.76
C HIS A 36 25.79 3.37 4.35
N PRO A 37 25.56 2.11 3.93
CA PRO A 37 24.53 1.26 4.54
C PRO A 37 24.80 0.95 6.02
N VAL A 38 26.06 0.78 6.42
CA VAL A 38 26.44 0.52 7.82
C VAL A 38 26.26 1.76 8.68
N PHE A 39 26.69 2.93 8.19
CA PHE A 39 26.44 4.20 8.88
C PHE A 39 24.95 4.51 8.98
N ASN A 40 24.17 4.24 7.92
CA ASN A 40 22.73 4.43 7.94
C ASN A 40 22.05 3.51 8.96
N LEU A 41 22.50 2.26 9.10
CA LEU A 41 22.03 1.34 10.14
C LEU A 41 22.37 1.86 11.54
N PHE A 42 23.61 2.28 11.76
CA PHE A 42 24.03 2.82 13.04
C PHE A 42 23.20 4.06 13.41
N THR A 43 23.04 5.00 12.48
CA THR A 43 22.17 6.18 12.66
C THR A 43 20.73 5.77 12.93
N SER A 44 20.21 4.75 12.24
CA SER A 44 18.86 4.22 12.46
C SER A 44 18.70 3.64 13.87
N ILE A 45 19.65 2.85 14.35
CA ILE A 45 19.65 2.29 15.72
C ILE A 45 19.73 3.41 16.75
N VAL A 46 20.60 4.40 16.55
CA VAL A 46 20.73 5.56 17.43
C VAL A 46 19.43 6.39 17.45
N CYS A 47 18.81 6.63 16.30
CA CYS A 47 17.51 7.31 16.24
C CYS A 47 16.44 6.53 17.00
N VAL A 48 16.30 5.22 16.76
CA VAL A 48 15.31 4.37 17.44
C VAL A 48 15.52 4.38 18.94
N THR A 49 16.75 4.16 19.40
CA THR A 49 17.08 4.16 20.83
C THR A 49 16.83 5.51 21.47
N LEU A 50 17.16 6.62 20.80
CA LEU A 50 16.85 7.97 21.28
C LEU A 50 15.34 8.23 21.32
N THR A 51 14.59 7.81 20.30
CA THR A 51 13.12 7.95 20.26
C THR A 51 12.46 7.12 21.35
N CYS A 52 12.86 5.86 21.54
CA CYS A 52 12.40 5.04 22.66
C CYS A 52 12.70 5.72 24.00
N SER A 53 13.94 6.14 24.21
CA SER A 53 14.37 6.80 25.46
C SER A 53 13.58 8.09 25.72
N ALA A 54 13.34 8.91 24.70
CA ALA A 54 12.55 10.11 24.80
C ALA A 54 11.08 9.80 25.12
N MET A 55 10.48 8.77 24.51
CA MET A 55 9.12 8.34 24.83
C MET A 55 9.00 7.78 26.25
N PHE A 56 9.99 7.01 26.72
CA PHE A 56 10.04 6.54 28.10
C PHE A 56 10.10 7.69 29.11
N MET A 57 10.91 8.72 28.83
CA MET A 57 11.06 9.90 29.68
C MET A 57 9.83 10.83 29.63
N PHE A 58 9.22 11.02 28.46
CA PHE A 58 8.11 11.97 28.28
C PHE A 58 6.77 11.46 28.82
N PHE A 59 6.50 10.15 28.66
CA PHE A 59 5.24 9.54 29.07
C PHE A 59 5.32 8.83 30.44
N GLU A 60 6.42 8.99 31.19
CA GLU A 60 6.70 8.30 32.47
C GLU A 60 6.39 6.79 32.39
N VAL A 61 6.76 6.19 31.27
CA VAL A 61 6.34 4.82 30.93
C VAL A 61 7.14 3.85 31.77
N SER A 62 6.47 3.16 32.70
CA SER A 62 7.11 2.09 33.46
C SER A 62 7.50 0.94 32.52
N PRO A 63 8.68 0.33 32.70
CA PRO A 63 9.05 -0.89 31.99
C PRO A 63 8.00 -1.98 32.27
N GLY A 64 7.32 -2.47 31.22
CA GLY A 64 6.25 -3.47 31.34
C GLY A 64 4.83 -2.92 31.28
N SER A 65 4.64 -1.60 31.10
CA SER A 65 3.33 -1.04 30.77
C SER A 65 2.93 -1.36 29.32
N GLU A 66 1.62 -1.41 29.06
CA GLU A 66 1.08 -1.70 27.72
C GLU A 66 1.57 -0.71 26.65
N LEU A 67 1.71 0.58 27.00
CA LEU A 67 2.29 1.60 26.10
C LEU A 67 3.74 1.29 25.73
N SER A 68 4.53 0.79 26.69
CA SER A 68 5.92 0.42 26.44
C SER A 68 6.00 -0.69 25.38
N SER A 69 5.09 -1.65 25.42
CA SER A 69 5.01 -2.76 24.47
C SER A 69 4.70 -2.27 23.05
N VAL A 70 3.79 -1.29 22.90
CA VAL A 70 3.45 -0.70 21.59
C VAL A 70 4.60 0.11 21.02
N VAL A 71 5.23 0.96 21.83
CA VAL A 71 6.39 1.76 21.40
C VAL A 71 7.55 0.84 21.01
N LEU A 72 7.80 -0.20 21.80
CA LEU A 72 8.81 -1.21 21.51
C LEU A 72 8.50 -1.97 20.21
N LEU A 73 7.24 -2.34 19.97
CA LEU A 73 6.81 -3.00 18.74
C LEU A 73 7.12 -2.15 17.51
N VAL A 74 6.70 -0.89 17.50
CA VAL A 74 6.92 0.01 16.34
C VAL A 74 8.41 0.26 16.12
N ALA A 75 9.16 0.54 17.20
CA ALA A 75 10.59 0.79 17.16
C ALA A 75 11.38 -0.41 16.63
N LEU A 76 11.12 -1.61 17.17
CA LEU A 76 11.80 -2.83 16.77
C LEU A 76 11.44 -3.22 15.35
N SER A 77 10.18 -3.05 14.95
CA SER A 77 9.72 -3.37 13.60
C SER A 77 10.38 -2.48 12.56
N TRP A 78 10.49 -1.17 12.83
CA TRP A 78 11.23 -0.26 11.94
C TRP A 78 12.71 -0.63 11.83
N ALA A 79 13.36 -0.95 12.96
CA ALA A 79 14.76 -1.40 12.98
C ALA A 79 14.96 -2.71 12.20
N CYS A 80 14.15 -3.73 12.47
CA CYS A 80 14.20 -5.02 11.78
C CYS A 80 13.89 -4.88 10.28
N GLY A 81 12.98 -3.98 9.89
CA GLY A 81 12.72 -3.67 8.49
C GLY A 81 13.93 -3.08 7.78
N LYS A 82 14.66 -2.15 8.42
CA LYS A 82 15.92 -1.61 7.87
C LYS A 82 17.02 -2.68 7.77
N VAL A 83 17.15 -3.53 8.78
CA VAL A 83 18.10 -4.66 8.76
C VAL A 83 17.77 -5.63 7.64
N ALA A 84 16.50 -6.00 7.45
CA ALA A 84 16.07 -6.85 6.34
C ALA A 84 16.43 -6.24 4.97
N GLY A 85 16.20 -4.94 4.79
CA GLY A 85 16.59 -4.22 3.57
C GLY A 85 18.10 -4.25 3.29
N MET A 86 18.95 -4.23 4.32
CA MET A 86 20.40 -4.37 4.15
C MET A 86 20.83 -5.78 3.73
N LEU A 87 20.05 -6.79 4.10
CA LEU A 87 20.25 -8.17 3.70
C LEU A 87 19.64 -8.48 2.32
N TYR A 88 19.20 -7.45 1.58
CA TYR A 88 18.48 -7.59 0.31
C TYR A 88 17.17 -8.38 0.43
N LEU A 89 16.58 -8.41 1.63
CA LEU A 89 15.26 -8.98 1.88
C LEU A 89 14.20 -7.86 1.91
N PRO A 90 12.93 -8.16 1.57
CA PRO A 90 11.84 -7.21 1.72
C PRO A 90 11.75 -6.70 3.18
N PRO A 91 11.71 -5.37 3.43
CA PRO A 91 11.63 -4.80 4.78
C PRO A 91 10.47 -5.36 5.62
N LEU A 92 9.35 -5.64 4.97
CA LEU A 92 8.14 -6.23 5.53
C LEU A 92 8.41 -7.54 6.29
N LEU A 93 9.33 -8.37 5.79
CA LEU A 93 9.72 -9.60 6.47
C LEU A 93 10.35 -9.32 7.83
N GLY A 94 11.20 -8.28 7.91
CA GLY A 94 11.80 -7.86 9.17
C GLY A 94 10.77 -7.34 10.16
N MET A 95 9.81 -6.54 9.70
CA MET A 95 8.71 -6.02 10.53
C MET A 95 7.85 -7.15 11.09
N LEU A 96 7.46 -8.11 10.25
CA LEU A 96 6.66 -9.27 10.66
C LEU A 96 7.39 -10.14 11.70
N LEU A 97 8.68 -10.40 11.49
CA LEU A 97 9.50 -11.18 12.43
C LEU A 97 9.63 -10.48 13.79
N ALA A 98 9.75 -9.15 13.81
CA ALA A 98 9.78 -8.38 15.05
C ALA A 98 8.48 -8.57 15.85
N GLY A 99 7.32 -8.44 15.19
CA GLY A 99 6.02 -8.69 15.81
C GLY A 99 5.86 -10.12 16.33
N LEU A 100 6.30 -11.11 15.54
CA LEU A 100 6.29 -12.52 15.93
C LEU A 100 7.13 -12.76 17.20
N VAL A 101 8.36 -12.24 17.25
CA VAL A 101 9.27 -12.42 18.39
C VAL A 101 8.71 -11.75 19.64
N LEU A 102 8.22 -10.51 19.54
CA LEU A 102 7.67 -9.78 20.68
C LEU A 102 6.41 -10.43 21.25
N ARG A 103 5.56 -10.99 20.39
CA ARG A 103 4.38 -11.74 20.83
C ARG A 103 4.77 -13.04 21.54
N ASN A 104 5.71 -13.81 20.99
CA ASN A 104 6.11 -15.11 21.56
C ASN A 104 6.93 -14.99 22.84
N THR A 105 7.68 -13.91 23.01
CA THR A 105 8.46 -13.62 24.22
C THR A 105 7.61 -13.02 25.35
N GLY A 106 6.34 -12.71 25.10
CA GLY A 106 5.43 -12.12 26.09
C GLY A 106 5.65 -10.62 26.33
N HIS A 107 6.51 -9.96 25.55
CA HIS A 107 6.75 -8.52 25.62
C HIS A 107 5.64 -7.70 24.93
N TYR A 108 4.81 -8.34 24.11
CA TYR A 108 3.61 -7.74 23.51
C TYR A 108 2.40 -8.67 23.61
N THR A 109 1.30 -8.17 24.18
CA THR A 109 0.02 -8.89 24.23
C THR A 109 -0.95 -8.31 23.20
N VAL A 110 -1.55 -9.20 22.40
CA VAL A 110 -2.49 -8.87 21.31
C VAL A 110 -3.94 -8.83 21.82
N ASP A 111 -4.21 -9.41 23.00
CA ASP A 111 -5.57 -9.57 23.49
C ASP A 111 -6.18 -8.22 23.92
N VAL A 112 -7.30 -7.85 23.31
CA VAL A 112 -8.04 -6.58 23.52
C VAL A 112 -8.46 -6.42 24.98
N HIS A 113 -8.69 -7.53 25.69
CA HIS A 113 -9.02 -7.50 27.12
C HIS A 113 -7.81 -7.24 28.02
N SER A 114 -6.61 -7.54 27.53
CA SER A 114 -5.35 -7.40 28.26
C SER A 114 -4.57 -6.14 27.89
N ASN A 115 -4.87 -5.52 26.75
CA ASN A 115 -4.16 -4.36 26.21
C ASN A 115 -5.16 -3.26 25.85
N ARG A 116 -5.26 -2.25 26.72
CA ARG A 116 -6.11 -1.06 26.56
C ARG A 116 -5.82 -0.30 25.27
N PHE A 117 -4.60 -0.42 24.72
CA PHE A 117 -4.19 0.29 23.51
C PHE A 117 -4.54 -0.44 22.22
N GLN A 118 -4.94 -1.71 22.29
CA GLN A 118 -5.24 -2.52 21.11
C GLN A 118 -6.29 -1.90 20.16
N PRO A 119 -7.41 -1.29 20.64
CA PRO A 119 -8.36 -0.61 19.75
C PRO A 119 -7.74 0.58 19.00
N TYR A 120 -6.84 1.32 19.65
CA TYR A 120 -6.15 2.46 19.02
C TYR A 120 -5.14 1.99 17.97
N ILE A 121 -4.49 0.84 18.19
CA ILE A 121 -3.58 0.23 17.22
C ILE A 121 -4.34 -0.23 15.97
N ILE A 122 -5.52 -0.84 16.16
CA ILE A 122 -6.41 -1.19 15.04
C ILE A 122 -6.78 0.08 14.24
N ASN A 123 -7.14 1.17 14.92
CA ASN A 123 -7.43 2.43 14.26
C ASN A 123 -6.20 3.02 13.54
N LEU A 124 -4.99 2.90 14.10
CA LEU A 124 -3.75 3.33 13.44
C LEU A 124 -3.45 2.53 12.18
N ARG A 125 -3.76 1.22 12.16
CA ARG A 125 -3.64 0.38 10.95
C ARG A 125 -4.56 0.86 9.83
N GLU A 126 -5.77 1.28 10.16
CA GLU A 126 -6.70 1.87 9.17
C GLU A 126 -6.19 3.20 8.61
N VAL A 127 -5.55 4.03 9.45
CA VAL A 127 -4.90 5.26 8.99
C VAL A 127 -3.74 4.94 8.04
N ALA A 128 -2.91 3.94 8.37
CA ALA A 128 -1.83 3.49 7.50
C ALA A 128 -2.36 2.98 6.15
N LEU A 129 -3.43 2.19 6.16
CA LEU A 129 -4.10 1.71 4.95
C LEU A 129 -4.63 2.87 4.09
N ALA A 130 -5.26 3.88 4.71
CA ALA A 130 -5.73 5.06 3.97
C ALA A 130 -4.58 5.81 3.27
N VAL A 131 -3.44 5.97 3.95
CA VAL A 131 -2.24 6.61 3.36
C VAL A 131 -1.65 5.79 2.22
N LEU A 132 -1.58 4.46 2.35
CA LEU A 132 -1.15 3.57 1.28
C LEU A 132 -2.00 3.75 0.02
N LEU A 133 -3.32 3.80 0.18
CA LEU A 133 -4.25 3.93 -0.94
C LEU A 133 -4.19 5.30 -1.61
N ILE A 134 -3.89 6.37 -0.84
CA ILE A 134 -3.58 7.69 -1.40
C ILE A 134 -2.33 7.59 -2.29
N ALA A 135 -1.25 6.99 -1.77
CA ALA A 135 0.01 6.82 -2.52
C ALA A 135 -0.20 6.04 -3.81
N SER A 136 -0.96 4.93 -3.74
CA SER A 136 -1.33 4.14 -4.92
C SER A 136 -2.12 4.97 -5.94
N GLY A 137 -3.19 5.66 -5.50
CA GLY A 137 -4.04 6.46 -6.37
C GLY A 137 -3.31 7.60 -7.08
N LEU A 138 -2.36 8.26 -6.40
CA LEU A 138 -1.52 9.32 -6.98
C LEU A 138 -0.53 8.79 -8.03
N SER A 139 -0.06 7.55 -7.86
CA SER A 139 0.94 6.91 -8.73
C SER A 139 0.37 6.40 -10.06
N LEU A 140 -0.95 6.36 -10.21
CA LEU A 140 -1.62 5.86 -11.42
C LEU A 140 -1.55 6.84 -12.61
N ASP A 141 -1.40 6.29 -13.81
CA ASP A 141 -1.47 7.03 -15.08
C ASP A 141 -2.82 6.81 -15.78
N ALA A 142 -3.60 7.88 -15.91
CA ALA A 142 -4.94 7.81 -16.50
C ALA A 142 -4.94 7.54 -18.01
N SER A 143 -3.90 7.95 -18.73
CA SER A 143 -3.78 7.73 -20.18
C SER A 143 -3.52 6.24 -20.47
N MET A 144 -2.60 5.64 -19.71
CA MET A 144 -2.27 4.22 -19.82
C MET A 144 -3.39 3.34 -19.29
N LEU A 145 -4.03 3.72 -18.17
CA LEU A 145 -5.17 2.99 -17.63
C LEU A 145 -6.34 2.94 -18.62
N ARG A 146 -6.63 4.04 -19.33
CA ARG A 146 -7.68 4.05 -20.37
C ARG A 146 -7.34 3.12 -21.53
N LYS A 147 -6.08 3.09 -21.95
CA LYS A 147 -5.59 2.22 -23.02
C LYS A 147 -5.65 0.73 -22.63
N LEU A 148 -5.36 0.41 -21.37
CA LEU A 148 -5.24 -0.96 -20.88
C LEU A 148 -6.42 -1.45 -20.03
N ARG A 149 -7.54 -0.70 -19.97
CA ARG A 149 -8.68 -0.96 -19.07
C ARG A 149 -9.20 -2.41 -19.07
N PHE A 150 -9.27 -3.05 -20.24
CA PHE A 150 -9.74 -4.43 -20.35
C PHE A 150 -8.72 -5.42 -19.79
N VAL A 151 -7.43 -5.17 -20.02
CA VAL A 151 -6.34 -6.00 -19.51
C VAL A 151 -6.24 -5.83 -17.99
N VAL A 152 -6.37 -4.61 -17.47
CA VAL A 152 -6.40 -4.36 -16.01
C VAL A 152 -7.55 -5.13 -15.36
N PHE A 153 -8.75 -5.06 -15.93
CA PHE A 153 -9.90 -5.78 -15.39
C PHE A 153 -9.70 -7.30 -15.42
N GLN A 154 -9.20 -7.84 -16.53
CA GLN A 154 -8.89 -9.26 -16.63
C GLN A 154 -7.83 -9.70 -15.61
N LEU A 155 -6.76 -8.91 -15.45
CA LEU A 155 -5.65 -9.21 -14.54
C LEU A 155 -6.05 -9.07 -13.07
N ALA A 156 -6.95 -8.15 -12.72
CA ALA A 156 -7.43 -7.98 -11.35
C ALA A 156 -8.45 -9.05 -10.93
N ILE A 157 -9.42 -9.34 -11.80
CA ILE A 157 -10.60 -10.13 -11.40
C ILE A 157 -10.43 -11.62 -11.69
N LEU A 158 -9.93 -12.00 -12.87
CA LEU A 158 -9.88 -13.42 -13.23
C LEU A 158 -8.91 -14.20 -12.33
N PRO A 159 -7.65 -13.74 -12.12
CA PRO A 159 -6.75 -14.35 -11.14
C PRO A 159 -7.33 -14.40 -9.72
N CYS A 160 -7.81 -13.27 -9.14
CA CYS A 160 -8.37 -13.30 -7.75
C CYS A 160 -9.52 -14.31 -7.63
N ILE A 161 -10.42 -14.41 -8.61
CA ILE A 161 -11.50 -15.41 -8.57
C ILE A 161 -10.94 -16.83 -8.63
N THR A 162 -10.01 -17.11 -9.57
CA THR A 162 -9.45 -18.46 -9.70
C THR A 162 -8.65 -18.88 -8.46
N GLU A 163 -7.91 -17.97 -7.86
CA GLU A 163 -7.13 -18.20 -6.64
C GLU A 163 -8.06 -18.37 -5.42
N THR A 164 -9.13 -17.58 -5.33
CA THR A 164 -10.15 -17.71 -4.28
C THR A 164 -10.85 -19.07 -4.35
N VAL A 165 -11.25 -19.49 -5.55
CA VAL A 165 -11.87 -20.81 -5.76
C VAL A 165 -10.89 -21.93 -5.45
N ALA A 166 -9.64 -21.81 -5.89
CA ALA A 166 -8.60 -22.80 -5.57
C ALA A 166 -8.37 -22.91 -4.06
N ALA A 167 -8.25 -21.79 -3.34
CA ALA A 167 -8.13 -21.74 -1.90
C ALA A 167 -9.36 -22.37 -1.21
N ALA A 168 -10.57 -22.08 -1.67
CA ALA A 168 -11.80 -22.66 -1.13
C ALA A 168 -11.85 -24.19 -1.32
N VAL A 169 -11.47 -24.69 -2.50
CA VAL A 169 -11.40 -26.13 -2.79
C VAL A 169 -10.37 -26.81 -1.90
N VAL A 170 -9.15 -26.27 -1.84
CA VAL A 170 -8.05 -26.85 -1.04
C VAL A 170 -8.44 -26.87 0.44
N THR A 171 -9.00 -25.79 0.97
CA THR A 171 -9.33 -25.69 2.39
C THR A 171 -10.54 -26.54 2.78
N HIS A 172 -11.50 -26.72 1.87
CA HIS A 172 -12.61 -27.65 2.07
C HIS A 172 -12.13 -29.09 2.19
N TYR A 173 -11.27 -29.55 1.27
CA TYR A 173 -10.81 -30.95 1.26
C TYR A 173 -9.69 -31.24 2.26
N LEU A 174 -8.82 -30.26 2.56
CA LEU A 174 -7.69 -30.45 3.47
C LEU A 174 -8.09 -30.28 4.94
N PHE A 175 -8.93 -29.30 5.25
CA PHE A 175 -9.31 -28.94 6.62
C PHE A 175 -10.77 -29.25 6.96
N GLY A 176 -11.58 -29.70 6.00
CA GLY A 176 -13.01 -29.96 6.21
C GLY A 176 -13.84 -28.68 6.42
N LEU A 177 -13.31 -27.51 6.06
CA LEU A 177 -13.99 -26.23 6.25
C LEU A 177 -15.22 -26.12 5.33
N PRO A 178 -16.36 -25.56 5.78
CA PRO A 178 -17.48 -25.29 4.89
C PRO A 178 -17.08 -24.34 3.74
N TRP A 179 -17.71 -24.49 2.57
CA TRP A 179 -17.38 -23.72 1.37
C TRP A 179 -17.30 -22.21 1.60
N ILE A 180 -18.24 -21.63 2.35
CA ILE A 180 -18.27 -20.18 2.61
C ILE A 180 -17.05 -19.70 3.41
N TRP A 181 -16.54 -20.51 4.33
CA TRP A 181 -15.30 -20.22 5.07
C TRP A 181 -14.06 -20.36 4.18
N GLY A 182 -14.08 -21.32 3.26
CA GLY A 182 -13.03 -21.48 2.25
C GLY A 182 -12.99 -20.29 1.28
N ILE A 183 -14.15 -19.79 0.83
CA ILE A 183 -14.26 -18.59 -0.01
C ILE A 183 -13.81 -17.36 0.77
N LEU A 184 -14.26 -17.18 2.02
CA LEU A 184 -13.82 -16.09 2.90
C LEU A 184 -12.29 -16.07 3.04
N LEU A 185 -11.67 -17.23 3.26
CA LEU A 185 -10.21 -17.37 3.34
C LEU A 185 -9.55 -17.09 1.99
N GLY A 186 -10.13 -17.53 0.88
CA GLY A 186 -9.67 -17.19 -0.45
C GLY A 186 -9.67 -15.68 -0.72
N CYS A 187 -10.70 -14.96 -0.28
CA CYS A 187 -10.75 -13.48 -0.37
C CYS A 187 -9.65 -12.78 0.44
N ILE A 188 -9.13 -13.43 1.50
CA ILE A 188 -7.99 -12.91 2.28
C ILE A 188 -6.65 -13.23 1.56
N LEU A 189 -6.53 -14.38 0.91
CA LEU A 189 -5.27 -14.88 0.35
C LEU A 189 -4.98 -14.41 -1.09
N SER A 190 -6.02 -14.21 -1.89
CA SER A 190 -5.91 -13.89 -3.32
C SER A 190 -5.47 -12.46 -3.67
N PRO A 191 -5.82 -11.39 -2.92
CA PRO A 191 -5.41 -10.05 -3.29
C PRO A 191 -3.89 -9.87 -3.20
N VAL A 192 -3.30 -9.22 -4.21
CA VAL A 192 -1.86 -9.01 -4.28
C VAL A 192 -1.47 -7.76 -3.52
N SER A 193 -0.60 -7.90 -2.52
CA SER A 193 -0.15 -6.74 -1.72
C SER A 193 0.64 -5.72 -2.54
N SER A 194 -0.03 -4.63 -2.90
CA SER A 194 0.55 -3.48 -3.62
C SER A 194 1.74 -2.86 -2.88
N ALA A 195 1.72 -2.85 -1.55
CA ALA A 195 2.81 -2.34 -0.71
C ALA A 195 4.15 -3.08 -0.89
N VAL A 196 4.11 -4.40 -1.08
CA VAL A 196 5.33 -5.23 -1.22
C VAL A 196 6.00 -4.96 -2.57
N ILE A 197 5.19 -4.82 -3.62
CA ILE A 197 5.67 -4.69 -5.01
C ILE A 197 5.97 -3.23 -5.39
N LEU A 198 5.34 -2.25 -4.74
CA LEU A 198 5.44 -0.84 -5.08
C LEU A 198 6.89 -0.33 -5.10
N PRO A 199 7.78 -0.62 -4.12
CA PRO A 199 9.16 -0.16 -4.17
C PRO A 199 9.93 -0.70 -5.39
N ALA A 200 9.72 -1.97 -5.74
CA ALA A 200 10.35 -2.58 -6.91
C ALA A 200 9.81 -1.99 -8.22
N LEU A 201 8.50 -1.74 -8.30
CA LEU A 201 7.86 -1.12 -9.45
C LEU A 201 8.30 0.34 -9.64
N LEU A 202 8.47 1.10 -8.54
CA LEU A 202 8.99 2.47 -8.59
C LEU A 202 10.47 2.51 -8.98
N ASP A 203 11.30 1.56 -8.52
CA ASP A 203 12.69 1.43 -8.97
C ASP A 203 12.76 1.13 -10.49
N PHE A 204 11.89 0.25 -10.99
CA PHE A 204 11.77 0.02 -12.44
C PHE A 204 11.31 1.28 -13.19
N LYS A 205 10.36 2.05 -12.63
CA LYS A 205 9.90 3.32 -13.19
C LYS A 205 11.06 4.33 -13.29
N GLN A 206 11.83 4.49 -12.21
CA GLN A 206 12.98 5.40 -12.16
C GLN A 206 14.08 5.01 -13.16
N ARG A 207 14.21 3.72 -13.48
CA ARG A 207 15.13 3.20 -14.50
C ARG A 207 14.56 3.24 -15.93
N GLY A 208 13.31 3.68 -16.11
CA GLY A 208 12.62 3.69 -17.40
C GLY A 208 12.27 2.28 -17.93
N LEU A 209 12.22 1.27 -17.08
CA LEU A 209 11.98 -0.12 -17.49
C LEU A 209 10.46 -0.41 -17.54
N GLY A 210 9.94 -0.72 -18.73
CA GLY A 210 8.55 -1.15 -18.90
C GLY A 210 7.50 -0.03 -18.83
N GLU A 211 7.93 1.22 -18.71
CA GLU A 211 7.07 2.41 -18.70
C GLU A 211 6.39 2.63 -20.06
N ASP A 212 7.13 2.49 -21.17
CA ASP A 212 6.60 2.63 -22.54
C ASP A 212 5.43 1.68 -22.84
N LYS A 213 5.46 0.49 -22.22
CA LYS A 213 4.41 -0.53 -22.36
C LYS A 213 3.31 -0.40 -21.30
N GLY A 214 3.50 0.48 -20.31
CA GLY A 214 2.57 0.70 -19.21
C GLY A 214 2.43 -0.47 -18.24
N ILE A 215 3.43 -1.35 -18.18
CA ILE A 215 3.37 -2.55 -17.34
C ILE A 215 3.25 -2.15 -15.86
N ILE A 216 4.00 -1.14 -15.44
CA ILE A 216 3.98 -0.64 -14.06
C ILE A 216 2.60 -0.10 -13.70
N THR A 217 2.00 0.73 -14.56
CA THR A 217 0.64 1.24 -14.34
C THR A 217 -0.40 0.12 -14.39
N LEU A 218 -0.24 -0.84 -15.31
CA LEU A 218 -1.13 -2.00 -15.44
C LEU A 218 -1.16 -2.81 -14.13
N VAL A 219 0.01 -3.17 -13.60
CA VAL A 219 0.16 -3.95 -12.38
C VAL A 219 -0.35 -3.14 -11.18
N MET A 220 0.06 -1.88 -11.02
CA MET A 220 -0.40 -1.02 -9.93
C MET A 220 -1.93 -0.87 -9.90
N ALA A 221 -2.55 -0.67 -11.07
CA ALA A 221 -4.00 -0.57 -11.17
C ALA A 221 -4.66 -1.92 -10.88
N ALA A 222 -4.15 -3.02 -11.43
CA ALA A 222 -4.71 -4.35 -11.23
C ALA A 222 -4.65 -4.75 -9.75
N CYS A 223 -3.50 -4.55 -9.10
CA CYS A 223 -3.25 -4.76 -7.66
C CYS A 223 -4.01 -3.80 -6.72
N SER A 224 -4.74 -2.81 -7.26
CA SER A 224 -5.63 -2.00 -6.45
C SER A 224 -7.08 -2.45 -6.63
N PHE A 225 -7.48 -2.76 -7.87
CA PHE A 225 -8.82 -3.25 -8.18
C PHE A 225 -9.09 -4.64 -7.60
N ASP A 226 -8.08 -5.52 -7.54
CA ASP A 226 -8.18 -6.80 -6.85
C ASP A 226 -8.39 -6.60 -5.35
N ASP A 227 -7.61 -5.76 -4.66
CA ASP A 227 -7.74 -5.43 -3.24
C ASP A 227 -9.18 -4.99 -2.92
N ILE A 228 -9.73 -4.07 -3.72
CA ILE A 228 -11.12 -3.60 -3.57
C ILE A 228 -12.13 -4.73 -3.76
N PHE A 229 -11.96 -5.53 -4.82
CA PHE A 229 -12.86 -6.63 -5.13
C PHE A 229 -12.84 -7.68 -4.01
N CYS A 230 -11.66 -8.12 -3.59
CA CYS A 230 -11.50 -9.17 -2.61
C CYS A 230 -11.90 -8.65 -1.18
N ILE A 231 -11.69 -7.37 -0.83
CA ILE A 231 -12.23 -6.75 0.41
C ILE A 231 -13.76 -6.75 0.41
N SER A 232 -14.38 -6.37 -0.71
CA SER A 232 -15.84 -6.33 -0.80
C SER A 232 -16.45 -7.73 -0.75
N ALA A 233 -15.86 -8.68 -1.46
CA ALA A 233 -16.24 -10.09 -1.40
C ALA A 233 -16.06 -10.68 0.01
N PHE A 234 -14.99 -10.31 0.72
CA PHE A 234 -14.79 -10.67 2.12
C PHE A 234 -15.94 -10.14 3.00
N GLY A 235 -16.31 -8.87 2.86
CA GLY A 235 -17.45 -8.27 3.57
C GLY A 235 -18.76 -9.03 3.35
N VAL A 236 -19.09 -9.34 2.09
CA VAL A 236 -20.28 -10.12 1.73
C VAL A 236 -20.26 -11.51 2.37
N CYS A 237 -19.12 -12.22 2.29
CA CYS A 237 -18.99 -13.55 2.89
C CYS A 237 -19.15 -13.49 4.42
N LEU A 238 -18.56 -12.49 5.07
CA LEU A 238 -18.67 -12.29 6.51
C LEU A 238 -20.12 -12.01 6.94
N SER A 239 -20.84 -11.15 6.20
CA SER A 239 -22.26 -10.86 6.43
C SER A 239 -23.16 -12.09 6.28
N ILE A 240 -22.86 -12.97 5.31
CA ILE A 240 -23.57 -14.25 5.13
C ILE A 240 -23.30 -15.20 6.30
N ILE A 241 -22.03 -15.33 6.73
CA ILE A 241 -21.63 -16.23 7.82
C ILE A 241 -22.29 -15.84 9.14
N PHE A 242 -22.28 -14.56 9.48
CA PHE A 242 -22.80 -14.05 10.76
C PHE A 242 -24.27 -13.58 10.69
N SER A 243 -24.95 -13.85 9.57
CA SER A 243 -26.39 -13.68 9.36
C SER A 243 -26.97 -12.35 9.86
N GLN A 244 -26.43 -11.22 9.38
CA GLN A 244 -27.00 -9.90 9.67
C GLN A 244 -28.14 -9.46 8.72
N GLY A 245 -28.61 -10.34 7.82
CA GLY A 245 -29.66 -9.98 6.84
C GLY A 245 -30.07 -11.13 5.91
N SER A 246 -30.93 -10.83 4.93
CA SER A 246 -31.24 -11.77 3.86
C SER A 246 -30.04 -11.91 2.89
N TRP A 247 -29.89 -13.05 2.24
CA TRP A 247 -28.76 -13.29 1.33
C TRP A 247 -28.74 -12.28 0.16
N GLU A 248 -29.91 -11.79 -0.25
CA GLU A 248 -30.07 -10.79 -1.32
C GLU A 248 -29.51 -9.42 -0.91
N THR A 249 -29.82 -8.96 0.31
CA THR A 249 -29.28 -7.69 0.82
C THR A 249 -27.77 -7.78 1.02
N ASN A 250 -27.27 -8.93 1.47
CA ASN A 250 -25.84 -9.14 1.68
C ASN A 250 -25.08 -9.21 0.35
N ALA A 251 -25.62 -9.88 -0.67
CA ALA A 251 -25.02 -9.92 -2.00
C ALA A 251 -24.97 -8.53 -2.67
N MET A 252 -25.97 -7.69 -2.40
CA MET A 252 -26.05 -6.33 -2.93
C MET A 252 -25.11 -5.35 -2.21
N GLN A 253 -24.63 -5.69 -1.01
CA GLN A 253 -23.68 -4.88 -0.23
C GLN A 253 -22.41 -4.62 -1.04
N GLY A 254 -21.83 -5.64 -1.68
CA GLY A 254 -20.56 -5.50 -2.38
C GLY A 254 -20.59 -4.53 -3.58
N PRO A 255 -21.49 -4.71 -4.56
CA PRO A 255 -21.66 -3.74 -5.65
C PRO A 255 -21.99 -2.32 -5.15
N MET A 256 -22.71 -2.20 -4.03
CA MET A 256 -23.04 -0.92 -3.44
C MET A 256 -21.82 -0.25 -2.78
N GLU A 257 -20.94 -1.00 -2.11
CA GLU A 257 -19.65 -0.47 -1.63
C GLU A 257 -18.83 0.13 -2.77
N ILE A 258 -18.78 -0.59 -3.91
CA ILE A 258 -18.04 -0.14 -5.09
C ILE A 258 -18.66 1.15 -5.64
N ALA A 259 -19.98 1.19 -5.77
CA ALA A 259 -20.69 2.36 -6.29
C ALA A 259 -20.55 3.58 -5.37
N ILE A 260 -20.73 3.40 -4.06
CA ILE A 260 -20.58 4.47 -3.06
C ILE A 260 -19.15 4.96 -3.02
N GLY A 261 -18.17 4.04 -2.99
CA GLY A 261 -16.75 4.39 -2.94
C GLY A 261 -16.34 5.22 -4.16
N ILE A 262 -16.65 4.76 -5.37
CA ILE A 262 -16.37 5.51 -6.60
C ILE A 262 -17.12 6.85 -6.60
N GLY A 263 -18.41 6.86 -6.24
CA GLY A 263 -19.23 8.08 -6.25
C GLY A 263 -18.68 9.17 -5.32
N ILE A 264 -18.45 8.83 -4.05
CA ILE A 264 -17.89 9.77 -3.06
C ILE A 264 -16.45 10.16 -3.45
N GLY A 265 -15.65 9.21 -3.90
CA GLY A 265 -14.28 9.44 -4.34
C GLY A 265 -14.19 10.41 -5.53
N LEU A 266 -15.10 10.31 -6.51
CA LEU A 266 -15.18 11.26 -7.61
C LEU A 266 -15.50 12.68 -7.12
N ILE A 267 -16.50 12.82 -6.24
CA ILE A 267 -16.91 14.13 -5.70
C ILE A 267 -15.75 14.76 -4.93
N LEU A 268 -15.14 14.00 -4.01
CA LEU A 268 -14.02 14.46 -3.20
C LEU A 268 -12.78 14.76 -4.05
N GLY A 269 -12.46 13.90 -5.02
CA GLY A 269 -11.30 14.08 -5.90
C GLY A 269 -11.44 15.32 -6.80
N VAL A 270 -12.65 15.61 -7.28
CA VAL A 270 -12.95 16.88 -7.97
C VAL A 270 -12.77 18.06 -7.01
N ALA A 271 -13.34 17.98 -5.80
CA ALA A 271 -13.24 19.04 -4.81
C ALA A 271 -11.77 19.37 -4.46
N VAL A 272 -10.95 18.34 -4.17
CA VAL A 272 -9.50 18.46 -3.88
C VAL A 272 -8.69 18.82 -5.14
N GLY A 273 -9.20 18.49 -6.32
CA GLY A 273 -8.67 18.95 -7.61
C GLY A 273 -8.72 20.48 -7.75
N PHE A 274 -9.80 21.11 -7.27
CA PHE A 274 -10.02 22.55 -7.32
C PHE A 274 -9.53 23.31 -6.08
N VAL A 275 -9.63 22.71 -4.90
CA VAL A 275 -9.23 23.26 -3.59
C VAL A 275 -7.97 22.52 -3.14
N PRO A 276 -6.79 23.14 -3.03
CA PRO A 276 -6.47 24.57 -2.92
C PRO A 276 -6.15 25.24 -4.26
N HIS A 277 -6.38 26.55 -4.35
CA HIS A 277 -6.09 27.31 -5.57
C HIS A 277 -4.59 27.29 -5.88
N LYS A 278 -4.23 27.24 -7.17
CA LYS A 278 -2.83 27.05 -7.60
C LYS A 278 -1.87 28.14 -7.14
N CYS A 279 -2.39 29.34 -6.89
CA CYS A 279 -1.60 30.50 -6.47
C CYS A 279 -1.34 30.53 -4.95
N GLU A 280 -1.85 29.56 -4.20
CA GLU A 280 -1.61 29.50 -2.77
C GLU A 280 -0.20 29.02 -2.44
N GLN A 281 0.40 29.61 -1.40
CA GLN A 281 1.64 29.14 -0.81
C GLN A 281 1.43 27.75 -0.15
N ASN A 282 2.46 26.91 -0.19
CA ASN A 282 2.46 25.55 0.37
C ASN A 282 1.37 24.62 -0.20
N LEU A 283 1.08 24.75 -1.50
CA LEU A 283 0.09 23.96 -2.23
C LEU A 283 0.21 22.45 -2.00
N THR A 284 1.42 21.91 -2.06
CA THR A 284 1.71 20.48 -1.85
C THR A 284 1.24 19.99 -0.48
N VAL A 285 1.57 20.74 0.58
CA VAL A 285 1.22 20.37 1.96
C VAL A 285 -0.29 20.42 2.15
N LYS A 286 -0.97 21.46 1.64
CA LYS A 286 -2.43 21.57 1.75
C LYS A 286 -3.16 20.45 1.01
N ARG A 287 -2.69 20.07 -0.18
CA ARG A 287 -3.24 18.94 -0.94
C ARG A 287 -3.06 17.62 -0.22
N MET A 288 -1.85 17.37 0.29
CA MET A 288 -1.58 16.15 1.06
C MET A 288 -2.42 16.10 2.33
N TYR A 289 -2.54 17.23 3.04
CA TYR A 289 -3.39 17.34 4.23
C TYR A 289 -4.86 17.04 3.91
N LEU A 290 -5.42 17.66 2.86
CA LEU A 290 -6.80 17.43 2.45
C LEU A 290 -7.03 15.97 2.09
N LEU A 291 -6.16 15.35 1.29
CA LEU A 291 -6.27 13.92 0.96
C LEU A 291 -6.15 13.03 2.19
N THR A 292 -5.15 13.25 3.04
CA THR A 292 -4.92 12.39 4.23
C THR A 292 -6.09 12.48 5.20
N VAL A 293 -6.51 13.68 5.58
CA VAL A 293 -7.59 13.87 6.56
C VAL A 293 -8.92 13.39 6.01
N SER A 294 -9.24 13.70 4.75
CA SER A 294 -10.46 13.18 4.12
C SER A 294 -10.43 11.66 3.98
N GLY A 295 -9.27 11.07 3.67
CA GLY A 295 -9.08 9.63 3.60
C GLY A 295 -9.33 8.92 4.91
N VAL A 296 -8.77 9.48 6.00
CA VAL A 296 -9.03 8.99 7.36
C VAL A 296 -10.52 9.09 7.70
N LEU A 297 -11.15 10.25 7.43
CA LEU A 297 -12.57 10.45 7.68
C LEU A 297 -13.45 9.49 6.88
N LEU A 298 -13.15 9.25 5.60
CA LEU A 298 -13.90 8.32 4.76
C LEU A 298 -13.73 6.87 5.20
N THR A 299 -12.52 6.47 5.59
CA THR A 299 -12.23 5.11 6.06
C THR A 299 -13.02 4.82 7.34
N PHE A 300 -12.93 5.68 8.35
CA PHE A 300 -13.72 5.52 9.57
C PHE A 300 -15.23 5.71 9.34
N GLY A 301 -15.62 6.68 8.52
CA GLY A 301 -17.03 6.92 8.19
C GLY A 301 -17.69 5.74 7.50
N SER A 302 -16.98 5.08 6.59
CA SER A 302 -17.49 3.90 5.87
C SER A 302 -17.77 2.71 6.81
N LYS A 303 -16.95 2.52 7.85
CA LYS A 303 -17.18 1.52 8.89
C LYS A 303 -18.41 1.83 9.73
N MET A 304 -18.66 3.10 10.04
CA MET A 304 -19.84 3.53 10.80
C MET A 304 -21.14 3.32 10.02
N ILE A 305 -21.08 3.31 8.69
CA ILE A 305 -22.24 3.08 7.81
C ILE A 305 -22.35 1.60 7.40
N GLU A 306 -21.51 0.71 7.95
CA GLU A 306 -21.48 -0.73 7.65
C GLU A 306 -21.09 -1.09 6.20
N TYR A 307 -20.34 -0.21 5.54
CA TYR A 307 -19.75 -0.44 4.20
C TYR A 307 -18.24 -0.29 4.26
N PRO A 308 -17.52 -1.18 4.98
CA PRO A 308 -16.09 -1.04 5.25
C PRO A 308 -15.22 -0.96 3.98
N GLY A 309 -15.66 -1.55 2.85
CA GLY A 309 -14.93 -1.46 1.58
C GLY A 309 -15.03 -0.10 0.88
N ALA A 310 -16.08 0.68 1.16
CA ALA A 310 -16.37 1.92 0.43
C ALA A 310 -15.38 3.05 0.74
N GLY A 311 -14.91 3.17 1.99
CA GLY A 311 -14.00 4.23 2.43
C GLY A 311 -12.62 4.15 1.78
N PRO A 312 -11.91 3.01 1.89
CA PRO A 312 -10.66 2.72 1.19
C PRO A 312 -10.74 3.00 -0.32
N LEU A 313 -11.80 2.54 -0.98
CA LEU A 313 -12.05 2.77 -2.40
C LEU A 313 -12.26 4.25 -2.72
N ALA A 314 -13.02 4.96 -1.89
CA ALA A 314 -13.31 6.37 -2.08
C ALA A 314 -12.05 7.22 -2.03
N ILE A 315 -11.15 6.96 -1.07
CA ILE A 315 -9.92 7.74 -0.97
C ILE A 315 -8.95 7.46 -2.13
N MET A 316 -8.80 6.20 -2.54
CA MET A 316 -7.99 5.86 -3.70
C MET A 316 -8.52 6.54 -4.97
N THR A 317 -9.84 6.49 -5.18
CA THR A 317 -10.50 7.15 -6.31
C THR A 317 -10.32 8.67 -6.25
N ALA A 318 -10.45 9.27 -5.06
CA ALA A 318 -10.25 10.70 -4.86
C ALA A 318 -8.82 11.14 -5.18
N ALA A 319 -7.82 10.38 -4.72
CA ALA A 319 -6.40 10.64 -5.01
C ALA A 319 -6.12 10.56 -6.52
N PHE A 320 -6.64 9.53 -7.19
CA PHE A 320 -6.49 9.36 -8.63
C PHE A 320 -7.15 10.49 -9.44
N VAL A 321 -8.39 10.85 -9.10
CA VAL A 321 -9.12 11.94 -9.76
C VAL A 321 -8.42 13.27 -9.52
N ALA A 322 -8.00 13.56 -8.30
CA ALA A 322 -7.25 14.77 -7.97
C ALA A 322 -5.95 14.86 -8.79
N ALA A 323 -5.21 13.75 -8.92
CA ALA A 323 -4.01 13.68 -9.76
C ALA A 323 -4.31 14.01 -11.24
N ILE A 324 -5.42 13.51 -11.79
CA ILE A 324 -5.84 13.84 -13.17
C ILE A 324 -6.10 15.35 -13.31
N PHE A 325 -6.83 15.95 -12.38
CA PHE A 325 -7.12 17.39 -12.41
C PHE A 325 -5.84 18.22 -12.32
N TRP A 326 -4.95 17.89 -11.39
CA TRP A 326 -3.69 18.61 -11.24
C TRP A 326 -2.79 18.49 -12.46
N LYS A 327 -2.72 17.30 -13.09
CA LYS A 327 -1.98 17.08 -14.35
C LYS A 327 -2.55 17.90 -15.49
N LYS A 328 -3.89 17.89 -15.69
CA LYS A 328 -4.56 18.70 -16.72
C LYS A 328 -4.34 20.20 -16.56
N THR A 329 -4.23 20.66 -15.33
CA THR A 329 -4.12 22.09 -15.04
C THR A 329 -2.66 22.55 -14.85
N ASN A 330 -1.66 21.75 -15.25
CA ASN A 330 -0.22 22.02 -15.08
C ASN A 330 0.16 22.43 -13.64
N SER A 331 -0.54 21.88 -12.65
CA SER A 331 -0.34 22.17 -11.24
C SER A 331 0.09 20.91 -10.49
N PHE A 332 0.25 19.78 -11.17
CA PHE A 332 0.76 18.57 -10.56
C PHE A 332 2.19 18.80 -10.08
N SER A 333 2.44 18.43 -8.83
CA SER A 333 3.77 18.45 -8.25
C SER A 333 4.09 17.02 -7.84
N GLU A 334 5.17 16.48 -8.40
CA GLU A 334 5.75 15.19 -7.99
C GLU A 334 6.00 15.15 -6.47
N ASN A 335 6.18 16.32 -5.85
CA ASN A 335 6.33 16.45 -4.40
C ASN A 335 5.12 15.93 -3.61
N VAL A 336 3.90 15.89 -4.16
CA VAL A 336 2.73 15.32 -3.45
C VAL A 336 2.85 13.80 -3.38
N GLU A 337 3.26 13.16 -4.48
CA GLU A 337 3.51 11.71 -4.54
C GLU A 337 4.66 11.32 -3.60
N ILE A 338 5.78 12.06 -3.64
CA ILE A 338 6.92 11.85 -2.75
C ILE A 338 6.52 12.02 -1.27
N MET A 339 5.74 13.07 -0.94
CA MET A 339 5.28 13.30 0.43
C MET A 339 4.35 12.18 0.92
N SER A 340 3.48 11.67 0.05
CA SER A 340 2.61 10.53 0.36
C SER A 340 3.41 9.25 0.60
N ASN A 341 4.42 8.97 -0.24
CA ASN A 341 5.29 7.81 -0.09
C ASN A 341 6.13 7.90 1.20
N ASN A 342 6.69 9.07 1.51
CA ASN A 342 7.43 9.27 2.77
C ASN A 342 6.54 9.08 4.00
N LEU A 343 5.27 9.51 3.93
CA LEU A 343 4.31 9.29 5.02
C LEU A 343 3.96 7.80 5.15
N TRP A 344 3.83 7.09 4.03
CA TRP A 344 3.64 5.64 4.01
C TRP A 344 4.84 4.91 4.63
N ASP A 345 6.08 5.22 4.25
CA ASP A 345 7.30 4.61 4.80
C ASP A 345 7.39 4.74 6.33
N PHE A 346 6.81 5.82 6.88
CA PHE A 346 6.72 6.03 8.33
C PHE A 346 5.62 5.18 8.98
N LEU A 347 4.49 4.98 8.31
CA LEU A 347 3.34 4.23 8.82
C LEU A 347 3.39 2.73 8.51
N GLU A 348 4.25 2.30 7.58
CA GLU A 348 4.43 0.91 7.15
C GLU A 348 4.60 -0.06 8.34
N PRO A 349 5.42 0.22 9.38
CA PRO A 349 5.56 -0.69 10.52
C PRO A 349 4.25 -0.91 11.30
N LEU A 350 3.31 0.05 11.31
CA LEU A 350 2.04 -0.10 12.01
C LEU A 350 1.15 -1.16 11.35
N LEU A 351 1.25 -1.30 10.03
CA LEU A 351 0.44 -2.25 9.27
C LEU A 351 1.00 -3.67 9.34
N PHE A 352 2.33 -3.84 9.32
CA PHE A 352 2.98 -5.14 9.16
C PHE A 352 3.53 -5.77 10.45
N ALA A 353 3.64 -5.00 11.55
CA ALA A 353 3.96 -5.51 12.87
C ALA A 353 2.70 -5.91 13.64
#